data_AF-A0A897MJX2-F1
#
_entry.id   AF-A0A897MJX2-F1
#
_cell.length_a   1.000
_cell.length_b   1.000
_cell.length_c   1.000
_cell.angle_alpha   90.00
_cell.angle_beta   90.00
_cell.angle_gamma   90.00
#
_symmetry.space_group_name_H-M   'P 1'
#
loop_
_entity.id
_entity.type
_entity.pdbx_description
1 polymer ?
#
loop_
_entity_poly.entity_id
_entity_poly.type
_entity_poly.pdbx_seq_one_letter_code
_entity_poly.pdbx_strand_id
1 'polypeptide(L)'
;MFLLTDGHVYAMTAYTATVTVRLKQGVLDPEAETTKQALERLGFELSELRSADRFEIDLDADSAEDAQAQADEMAERLLANPTIHDYEVDVDER
;
A
#
# COMPACT_ATOMS: atom_id res chain seq x y z
N MET A 1 19.35 11.40 8.43
CA MET A 1 20.44 11.93 7.56
C MET A 1 20.20 13.43 7.43
N PHE A 2 21.15 14.31 7.76
CA PHE A 2 20.89 15.77 7.79
C PHE A 2 21.15 16.41 6.42
N LEU A 3 20.15 17.02 5.80
CA LEU A 3 20.31 17.85 4.59
C LEU A 3 20.26 19.34 4.98
N LEU A 4 21.25 20.10 4.52
CA LEU A 4 21.38 21.54 4.77
C LEU A 4 20.80 22.35 3.61
N THR A 5 19.57 22.80 3.76
CA THR A 5 19.03 23.94 3.00
C THR A 5 18.32 24.87 3.99
N ASP A 6 18.82 26.10 4.09
CA ASP A 6 18.21 27.22 4.83
C ASP A 6 18.16 27.16 6.38
N GLY A 7 19.27 26.78 7.01
CA GLY A 7 19.60 27.18 8.39
C GLY A 7 18.71 26.61 9.50
N HIS A 8 17.80 25.70 9.20
CA HIS A 8 17.03 24.91 10.17
C HIS A 8 17.43 23.45 10.03
N VAL A 9 17.89 22.84 11.13
CA VAL A 9 18.13 21.40 11.19
C VAL A 9 16.77 20.74 11.31
N TYR A 10 16.19 20.29 10.18
CA TYR A 10 15.04 19.38 10.21
C TYR A 10 15.58 17.96 10.44
N ALA A 11 15.14 17.33 11.53
CA ALA A 11 15.45 15.93 11.79
C ALA A 11 14.45 15.10 10.98
N MET A 12 14.86 14.62 9.81
CA MET A 12 14.08 13.62 9.08
C MET A 12 14.17 12.28 9.83
N THR A 13 13.01 11.73 10.17
CA THR A 13 12.86 10.40 10.76
C THR A 13 12.65 9.39 9.64
N ALA A 14 13.18 8.18 9.81
CA ALA A 14 12.94 7.10 8.89
C ALA A 14 11.58 6.45 9.20
N TYR A 15 10.78 6.23 8.17
CA TYR A 15 9.49 5.55 8.26
C TYR A 15 9.43 4.41 7.26
N THR A 16 8.59 3.43 7.55
CA THR A 16 8.13 2.44 6.58
C THR A 16 6.65 2.69 6.31
N ALA A 17 6.31 3.06 5.08
CA ALA A 17 4.93 3.14 4.62
C ALA A 17 4.54 1.83 3.92
N THR A 18 3.44 1.22 4.36
CA THR A 18 2.82 0.07 3.73
C THR A 18 1.61 0.51 2.93
N VAL A 19 1.67 0.42 1.59
CA VAL A 19 0.53 0.68 0.71
C VAL A 19 -0.09 -0.66 0.29
N THR A 20 -1.35 -0.89 0.65
CA THR A 20 -2.12 -2.06 0.22
C THR A 20 -3.12 -1.64 -0.85
N VAL A 21 -2.98 -2.19 -2.06
CA VAL A 21 -3.85 -1.91 -3.22
C VAL A 21 -4.73 -3.12 -3.50
N ARG A 22 -6.04 -2.90 -3.64
CA ARG A 22 -7.04 -3.97 -3.84
C ARG A 22 -8.04 -3.59 -4.92
N LEU A 23 -8.57 -4.57 -5.65
CA LEU A 23 -9.69 -4.32 -6.57
C LEU A 23 -10.92 -3.84 -5.81
N LYS A 24 -11.60 -2.83 -6.35
CA LYS A 24 -12.88 -2.29 -5.86
C LYS A 24 -13.93 -3.39 -5.80
N GLN A 25 -14.85 -3.27 -4.85
CA GLN A 25 -15.97 -4.22 -4.73
C GLN A 25 -16.78 -4.27 -6.04
N GLY A 26 -17.03 -5.48 -6.53
CA GLY A 26 -17.77 -5.72 -7.78
C GLY A 26 -16.89 -5.72 -9.04
N VAL A 27 -15.61 -5.38 -8.95
CA VAL A 27 -14.65 -5.64 -10.03
C VAL A 27 -14.24 -7.11 -9.97
N LEU A 28 -14.33 -7.80 -11.11
CA LEU A 28 -13.95 -9.21 -11.22
C LEU A 28 -12.43 -9.34 -11.13
N ASP A 29 -11.98 -10.26 -10.27
CA ASP A 29 -10.60 -10.69 -10.13
C ASP A 29 -10.46 -12.14 -10.63
N PRO A 30 -10.06 -12.38 -11.89
CA PRO A 30 -9.92 -13.73 -12.43
C PRO A 30 -8.84 -14.57 -11.73
N GLU A 31 -7.81 -13.92 -11.17
CA GLU A 31 -6.70 -14.61 -10.52
C GLU A 31 -7.11 -15.10 -9.13
N ALA A 32 -7.79 -14.25 -8.35
CA ALA A 32 -8.38 -14.65 -7.07
C ALA A 32 -9.39 -15.78 -7.26
N GLU A 33 -10.25 -15.71 -8.27
CA GLU A 33 -11.25 -16.76 -8.53
C GLU A 33 -10.58 -18.09 -8.90
N THR A 34 -9.54 -18.07 -9.74
CA THR A 34 -8.76 -19.27 -10.08
C THR A 34 -8.10 -19.87 -8.85
N THR A 35 -7.54 -19.03 -7.98
CA THR A 35 -6.88 -19.44 -6.75
C THR A 35 -7.87 -20.04 -5.76
N LYS A 36 -9.05 -19.41 -5.61
CA LYS A 36 -10.15 -19.90 -4.78
C LYS A 36 -10.58 -21.30 -5.22
N GLN A 37 -10.82 -21.51 -6.51
CA GLN A 37 -11.20 -22.82 -7.04
C GLN A 37 -10.12 -23.87 -6.81
N ALA A 38 -8.84 -23.50 -6.88
CA ALA A 38 -7.74 -24.41 -6.56
C ALA A 38 -7.76 -24.81 -5.07
N LEU A 39 -8.01 -23.86 -4.16
CA LEU A 39 -8.15 -24.14 -2.72
C LEU A 39 -9.38 -25.02 -2.41
N GLU A 40 -10.51 -24.77 -3.06
CA GLU A 40 -11.72 -25.60 -2.93
C GLU A 40 -11.46 -27.05 -3.35
N ARG A 41 -10.70 -27.28 -4.44
CA ARG A 41 -10.29 -28.63 -4.87
C ARG A 41 -9.36 -29.32 -3.88
N LEU A 42 -8.64 -28.57 -3.05
CA LEU A 42 -7.82 -29.10 -1.96
C LEU A 42 -8.65 -29.38 -0.68
N GLY A 43 -9.96 -29.09 -0.70
CA GLY A 43 -10.88 -29.37 0.40
C GLY A 43 -11.09 -28.21 1.38
N PHE A 44 -10.64 -27.00 1.05
CA PHE A 44 -10.92 -25.81 1.86
C PHE A 44 -12.25 -25.17 1.48
N GLU A 45 -13.10 -24.88 2.46
CA GLU A 45 -14.34 -24.13 2.26
C GLU A 45 -14.08 -22.63 2.48
N LEU A 46 -14.38 -21.80 1.48
CA LEU A 46 -14.13 -20.36 1.50
C LEU A 46 -15.39 -19.59 1.11
N SER A 47 -15.73 -18.54 1.86
CA SER A 47 -16.82 -17.63 1.48
C SER A 47 -16.41 -16.68 0.35
N GLU A 48 -15.18 -16.16 0.40
CA GLU A 48 -14.65 -15.19 -0.56
C GLU A 48 -13.11 -15.26 -0.55
N LEU A 49 -12.49 -14.95 -1.68
CA LEU A 49 -11.05 -14.72 -1.79
C LEU A 49 -10.85 -13.44 -2.60
N ARG A 50 -9.96 -12.57 -2.13
CA ARG A 50 -9.54 -11.36 -2.85
C ARG A 50 -8.02 -11.31 -2.89
N SER A 51 -7.45 -10.89 -4.00
CA SER A 51 -6.03 -10.54 -4.07
C SER A 51 -5.84 -9.07 -3.65
N ALA A 52 -4.64 -8.77 -3.19
CA ALA A 52 -4.19 -7.40 -2.93
C ALA A 52 -2.68 -7.34 -3.13
N ASP A 53 -2.21 -6.23 -3.70
CA ASP A 53 -0.79 -5.92 -3.79
C ASP A 53 -0.37 -5.14 -2.54
N ARG A 54 0.81 -5.47 -1.99
CA ARG A 54 1.39 -4.79 -0.84
C ARG A 54 2.75 -4.21 -1.22
N PHE A 55 2.91 -2.91 -1.08
CA PHE A 55 4.16 -2.19 -1.28
C PHE A 55 4.69 -1.70 0.05
N GLU A 56 5.91 -2.08 0.40
CA GLU A 56 6.61 -1.57 1.58
C GLU A 56 7.68 -0.59 1.12
N ILE A 57 7.57 0.65 1.58
CA ILE A 57 8.37 1.78 1.11
C ILE A 57 9.08 2.38 2.32
N ASP A 58 10.41 2.34 2.32
CA ASP A 58 11.20 3.05 3.31
C ASP A 58 11.44 4.49 2.82
N LEU A 59 11.08 5.49 3.63
CA LEU A 59 11.27 6.90 3.31
C LEU A 59 11.70 7.72 4.54
N ASP A 60 12.50 8.76 4.28
CA ASP A 60 12.81 9.80 5.26
C ASP A 60 11.73 10.89 5.17
N ALA A 61 11.13 11.28 6.29
CA ALA A 61 10.13 12.36 6.34
C ALA A 61 10.24 13.19 7.62
N ASP A 62 9.70 14.42 7.59
CA ASP A 62 9.71 15.32 8.75
C ASP A 62 8.70 14.88 9.83
N SER A 63 7.66 14.15 9.44
CA SER A 63 6.64 13.58 10.32
C SER A 63 5.98 12.34 9.72
N ALA A 64 5.24 11.58 10.53
CA ALA A 64 4.42 10.47 10.05
C ALA A 64 3.34 10.93 9.05
N GLU A 65 2.79 12.13 9.24
CA GLU A 65 1.80 12.73 8.33
C GLU A 65 2.43 13.08 6.97
N ASP A 66 3.67 13.58 6.97
CA ASP A 66 4.40 13.84 5.72
C ASP A 66 4.79 12.55 5.01
N ALA A 67 5.14 11.49 5.76
CA ALA A 67 5.40 10.17 5.19
C ALA A 67 4.14 9.56 4.56
N GLN A 68 3.00 9.67 5.26
CA GLN A 68 1.69 9.26 4.79
C GLN A 68 1.32 9.99 3.49
N ALA A 69 1.43 11.33 3.46
CA ALA A 69 1.09 12.13 2.29
C ALA A 69 1.94 11.78 1.07
N GLN A 70 3.23 11.50 1.26
CA GLN A 70 4.11 11.03 0.18
C GLN A 70 3.69 9.65 -0.35
N ALA A 71 3.37 8.71 0.54
CA ALA A 71 2.90 7.38 0.15
C ALA A 71 1.54 7.43 -0.56
N ASP A 72 0.62 8.30 -0.12
CA ASP A 72 -0.64 8.59 -0.81
C ASP A 72 -0.39 9.12 -2.23
N GLU A 73 0.50 10.10 -2.40
CA GLU A 73 0.84 10.61 -3.74
C GLU A 73 1.42 9.51 -4.65
N MET A 74 2.30 8.64 -4.12
CA MET A 74 2.82 7.50 -4.87
C MET A 74 1.70 6.54 -5.29
N ALA A 75 0.75 6.27 -4.39
CA ALA A 75 -0.40 5.40 -4.67
C ALA A 75 -1.28 5.96 -5.78
N GLU A 76 -1.67 7.23 -5.68
CA GLU A 76 -2.53 7.91 -6.66
C GLU A 76 -1.88 8.03 -8.05
N ARG A 77 -0.56 8.27 -8.09
CA ARG A 77 0.15 8.53 -9.35
C ARG A 77 0.59 7.27 -10.07
N LEU A 78 0.77 6.15 -9.36
CA LEU A 78 1.37 4.94 -9.94
C LEU A 78 0.81 3.63 -9.41
N LEU A 79 0.74 3.44 -8.09
CA LEU A 79 0.51 2.10 -7.52
C LEU A 79 -0.95 1.65 -7.68
N ALA A 80 -1.91 2.57 -7.64
CA ALA A 80 -3.33 2.29 -7.77
C ALA A 80 -3.91 2.89 -9.05
N ASN A 81 -4.73 2.12 -9.76
CA ASN A 81 -5.59 2.68 -10.79
C ASN A 81 -6.92 3.13 -10.15
N PRO A 82 -7.22 4.44 -10.09
CA PRO A 82 -8.38 4.94 -9.34
C PRO A 82 -9.73 4.47 -9.90
N THR A 83 -9.77 3.97 -11.14
CA THR A 83 -11.00 3.44 -11.74
C THR A 83 -11.40 2.10 -11.11
N ILE A 84 -10.42 1.25 -10.79
CA ILE A 84 -10.65 -0.16 -10.44
C ILE A 84 -10.05 -0.59 -9.10
N HIS A 85 -9.16 0.20 -8.52
CA HIS A 85 -8.52 -0.10 -7.24
C HIS A 85 -8.98 0.86 -6.15
N ASP A 86 -9.11 0.33 -4.94
CA ASP A 86 -9.01 1.07 -3.68
C ASP A 86 -7.61 0.81 -3.10
N TYR A 87 -7.12 1.72 -2.26
CA TYR A 87 -5.87 1.51 -1.55
C TYR A 87 -5.95 2.04 -0.11
N GLU A 88 -5.09 1.48 0.73
CA GLU A 88 -4.91 1.87 2.13
C GLU A 88 -3.41 2.07 2.37
N VAL A 89 -3.07 3.07 3.18
CA VAL A 89 -1.68 3.37 3.56
C VAL A 89 -1.60 3.34 5.07
N ASP A 90 -0.55 2.69 5.56
CA ASP A 90 -0.20 2.59 6.97
C ASP A 90 1.28 2.98 7.14
N VAL A 91 1.61 3.74 8.17
CA VAL A 91 2.96 4.31 8.36
C VAL A 91 3.46 4.01 9.77
N ASP A 92 4.64 3.41 9.84
CA ASP A 92 5.35 3.14 11.10
C ASP A 92 6.70 3.86 11.11
N GLU A 93 7.08 4.41 12.28
CA GLU A 93 8.45 4.85 12.53
C GLU A 93 9.41 3.66 12.53
N ARG A 94 10.63 3.88 12.01
CA ARG A 94 11.66 2.85 11.87
C ARG A 94 12.78 2.93 12.91
#